data_AF-A0A1V5UGZ3-F1
#
_entry.id   AF-A0A1V5UGZ3-F1
#
_cell.length_a   1.000
_cell.length_b   1.000
_cell.length_c   1.000
_cell.angle_alpha   90.00
_cell.angle_beta   90.00
_cell.angle_gamma   90.00
#
_symmetry.space_group_name_H-M   'P 1'
#
loop_
_entity.id
_entity.type
_entity.pdbx_description
1 polymer ?
#
loop_
_entity_poly.entity_id
_entity_poly.type
_entity_poly.pdbx_seq_one_letter_code
_entity_poly.pdbx_strand_id
1 'polypeptide(L)'
;MYCPECKVNYKGEFKYCVTCNEELLSGKICSHCHTANSESARICNLCGEFIETDLKKIYSSNLSSLDRTYKQCVPCGKQFAGNKIYCDSCGGTLELKSGIAAEVSFGRKKSLLGGLLSYLKIY
;
A
#
# COMPACT_ATOMS: atom_id res chain seq x y z
N MET A 1 17.10 -13.96 13.39
CA MET A 1 17.00 -15.16 12.52
C MET A 1 15.58 -15.70 12.54
N TYR A 2 15.13 -16.43 11.51
CA TYR A 2 13.80 -17.06 11.49
C TYR A 2 13.90 -18.56 11.18
N CYS A 3 12.97 -19.36 11.71
CA CYS A 3 12.89 -20.78 11.40
C CYS A 3 11.90 -21.01 10.23
N PRO A 4 12.33 -21.64 9.12
CA PRO A 4 11.45 -21.92 8.00
C PRO A 4 10.37 -22.95 8.33
N GLU A 5 10.61 -23.88 9.26
CA GLU A 5 9.65 -24.91 9.63
C GLU A 5 8.65 -24.42 10.69
N CYS A 6 9.14 -24.04 11.87
CA CYS A 6 8.27 -23.64 12.98
C CYS A 6 7.66 -22.24 12.82
N LYS A 7 8.13 -21.43 11.85
CA LYS A 7 7.71 -20.02 11.64
C LYS A 7 7.93 -19.12 12.87
N VAL A 8 8.84 -19.52 13.77
CA VAL A 8 9.24 -18.75 14.95
C VAL A 8 10.43 -17.85 14.61
N ASN A 9 10.49 -16.69 15.27
CA ASN A 9 11.49 -15.66 15.05
C ASN A 9 12.37 -15.52 16.30
N TYR A 10 13.65 -15.31 16.07
CA TYR A 10 14.64 -15.14 17.12
C TYR A 10 15.30 -13.77 17.03
N LYS A 11 15.42 -13.11 18.18
CA LYS A 11 16.18 -11.86 18.34
C LYS A 11 17.63 -12.23 18.71
N GLY A 12 18.54 -12.16 17.74
CA GLY A 12 19.95 -12.51 17.91
C GLY A 12 20.48 -13.50 16.85
N GLU A 13 21.75 -13.86 17.02
CA GLU A 13 22.56 -14.75 16.15
C GLU A 13 22.43 -16.21 16.61
N PHE A 14 21.26 -16.81 16.44
CA PHE A 14 21.07 -18.24 16.68
C PHE A 14 21.30 -19.02 15.37
N LYS A 15 22.05 -20.13 15.44
CA LYS A 15 22.30 -20.97 14.26
C LYS A 15 21.17 -21.99 14.02
N TYR A 16 20.57 -22.54 15.07
CA TYR A 16 19.54 -23.59 14.98
C TYR A 16 18.30 -23.24 15.81
N CYS A 17 17.14 -23.72 15.36
CA CYS A 17 15.85 -23.56 16.03
C CYS A 17 15.81 -24.40 17.31
N VAL A 18 15.41 -23.81 18.44
CA VAL A 18 15.35 -24.54 19.72
C VAL A 18 14.25 -25.60 19.77
N THR A 19 13.27 -25.52 18.87
CA THR A 19 12.12 -26.43 18.86
C THR A 19 12.29 -27.61 17.91
N CYS A 20 12.75 -27.36 16.67
CA CYS A 20 12.88 -28.41 15.65
C CYS A 20 14.33 -28.70 15.23
N ASN A 21 15.31 -28.00 15.80
CA ASN A 21 16.74 -28.11 15.48
C ASN A 21 17.10 -27.77 14.01
N GLU A 22 16.17 -27.22 13.24
CA GLU A 22 16.39 -26.75 11.87
C GLU A 22 17.32 -25.53 11.82
N GLU A 23 18.10 -25.38 10.76
CA GLU A 23 18.96 -24.21 10.55
C GLU A 23 18.12 -22.94 10.43
N LEU A 24 18.53 -21.89 11.14
CA LEU A 24 17.84 -20.61 11.11
C LEU A 24 18.35 -19.77 9.94
N LEU A 25 17.41 -19.16 9.24
CA LEU A 25 17.70 -18.35 8.06
C LEU A 25 17.73 -16.86 8.42
N SER A 26 18.61 -16.15 7.72
CA SER A 26 18.56 -14.70 7.63
C SER A 26 17.28 -14.28 6.92
N GLY A 27 16.74 -13.14 7.30
CA GLY A 27 15.44 -12.70 6.84
C GLY A 27 15.25 -11.20 6.95
N LYS A 28 14.18 -10.68 6.35
CA LYS A 28 13.85 -9.25 6.42
C LYS A 28 13.58 -8.81 7.85
N ILE A 29 14.27 -7.77 8.29
CA ILE A 29 14.06 -7.17 9.60
C ILE A 29 12.90 -6.18 9.52
N CYS A 30 11.89 -6.36 10.36
CA CYS A 30 10.82 -5.38 10.51
C CYS A 30 11.38 -4.08 11.11
N SER A 31 11.16 -2.93 10.47
CA SER A 31 11.64 -1.64 10.98
C SER A 31 10.89 -1.15 12.23
N HIS A 32 9.67 -1.64 12.46
CA HIS A 32 8.88 -1.29 13.64
C HIS A 32 9.32 -2.06 14.89
N CYS A 33 9.33 -3.41 14.84
CA CYS A 33 9.60 -4.25 16.02
C CYS A 33 10.95 -4.98 15.99
N HIS A 34 11.76 -4.80 14.94
CA HIS A 34 13.08 -5.42 14.76
C HIS A 34 13.10 -6.96 14.72
N THR A 35 11.94 -7.58 14.53
CA THR A 35 11.81 -9.02 14.36
C THR A 35 12.31 -9.43 12.96
N ALA A 36 13.08 -10.52 12.90
CA ALA A 36 13.48 -11.13 11.63
C ALA A 36 12.34 -11.97 11.07
N ASN A 37 11.91 -11.71 9.84
CA ASN A 37 10.82 -12.42 9.15
C ASN A 37 11.37 -13.15 7.92
N SER A 38 10.56 -14.01 7.28
CA SER A 38 10.92 -14.62 6.00
C SER A 38 11.36 -13.57 4.96
N GLU A 39 12.28 -13.92 4.05
CA GLU A 39 12.65 -13.07 2.89
C GLU A 39 11.45 -12.72 2.00
N SER A 40 10.46 -13.61 1.94
CA SER A 40 9.20 -13.39 1.21
C SER A 40 8.13 -12.66 2.02
N ALA A 41 8.38 -12.32 3.29
CA ALA A 41 7.39 -11.68 4.14
C ALA A 41 7.10 -10.25 3.66
N ARG A 42 5.81 -9.93 3.52
CA ARG A 42 5.31 -8.57 3.26
C ARG A 42 4.80 -7.87 4.51
N ILE A 43 4.38 -8.66 5.49
CA ILE A 43 3.82 -8.22 6.76
C ILE A 43 4.61 -8.93 7.86
N CYS A 44 4.94 -8.21 8.92
CA CYS A 44 5.61 -8.78 10.07
C CYS A 44 4.67 -9.74 10.81
N ASN A 45 5.12 -10.97 11.03
CA ASN A 45 4.31 -11.97 11.74
C ASN A 45 4.15 -11.68 13.23
N LEU A 46 4.99 -10.82 13.82
CA LEU A 46 4.90 -10.44 15.23
C LEU A 46 4.02 -9.21 15.46
N CYS A 47 4.25 -8.10 14.74
CA CYS A 47 3.56 -6.84 15.00
C CYS A 47 2.50 -6.45 13.96
N GLY A 48 2.39 -7.18 12.86
CA GLY A 48 1.42 -6.89 11.79
C GLY A 48 1.78 -5.69 10.89
N GLU A 49 2.91 -5.03 11.12
CA GLU A 49 3.36 -3.90 10.29
C GLU A 49 3.88 -4.37 8.92
N PHE A 50 3.72 -3.54 7.89
CA PHE A 50 4.28 -3.83 6.57
C PHE A 50 5.81 -3.75 6.59
N ILE A 51 6.47 -4.67 5.89
CA ILE A 51 7.93 -4.66 5.75
C ILE A 51 8.29 -3.71 4.60
N GLU A 52 8.82 -2.54 4.95
CA GLU A 52 8.96 -1.34 4.08
C GLU A 52 9.70 -1.55 2.76
N THR A 53 10.55 -2.58 2.65
CA THR A 53 11.31 -2.87 1.42
C THR A 53 10.43 -3.10 0.20
N ASP A 54 9.19 -3.56 0.40
CA ASP A 54 8.25 -3.80 -0.70
C ASP A 54 7.26 -2.66 -0.91
N LEU A 55 7.10 -1.73 0.04
CA LEU A 55 6.20 -0.59 -0.11
C LEU A 55 6.65 0.31 -1.27
N LYS A 56 7.93 0.67 -1.38
CA LYS A 56 8.39 1.52 -2.50
C LYS A 56 8.13 0.88 -3.87
N LYS A 57 8.26 -0.44 -4.00
CA LYS A 57 7.99 -1.18 -5.25
C LYS A 57 6.49 -1.30 -5.52
N ILE A 58 5.67 -1.54 -4.49
CA ILE A 58 4.21 -1.59 -4.59
C ILE A 58 3.67 -0.20 -4.96
N TYR A 59 4.15 0.85 -4.30
CA TYR A 59 3.78 2.23 -4.59
C TYR A 59 4.26 2.66 -5.98
N SER A 60 5.51 2.37 -6.40
CA SER A 60 6.01 2.78 -7.72
C SER A 60 5.29 2.10 -8.89
N SER A 61 4.88 0.83 -8.72
CA SER A 61 4.16 0.08 -9.77
C SER A 61 2.66 0.37 -9.80
N ASN A 62 2.06 0.79 -8.68
CA ASN A 62 0.64 1.12 -8.61
C ASN A 62 0.34 2.62 -8.76
N LEU A 63 1.27 3.55 -8.46
CA LEU A 63 1.00 4.99 -8.62
C LEU A 63 0.71 5.37 -10.07
N SER A 64 1.41 4.79 -11.06
CA SER A 64 1.15 5.12 -12.47
C SER A 64 -0.27 4.75 -12.91
N SER A 65 -0.90 3.81 -12.23
CA SER A 65 -2.21 3.26 -12.57
C SER A 65 -3.34 3.88 -11.73
N LEU A 66 -3.05 4.31 -10.50
CA LEU A 66 -4.03 4.86 -9.56
C LEU A 66 -4.15 6.39 -9.60
N ASP A 67 -3.17 7.07 -10.19
CA ASP A 67 -3.09 8.54 -10.24
C ASP A 67 -3.45 9.11 -11.63
N ARG A 68 -3.82 8.24 -12.59
CA ARG A 68 -4.27 8.67 -13.91
C ARG A 68 -5.74 9.06 -13.86
N THR A 69 -6.02 10.34 -14.12
CA THR A 69 -7.35 10.77 -14.55
C THR A 69 -7.73 10.01 -15.81
N TYR A 70 -8.93 9.43 -15.84
CA TYR A 70 -9.48 8.77 -17.02
C TYR A 70 -10.81 9.42 -17.39
N LYS A 71 -11.21 9.29 -18.65
CA LYS A 71 -12.51 9.76 -19.11
C LYS A 71 -13.46 8.58 -19.27
N GLN A 72 -14.66 8.67 -18.70
CA GLN A 72 -15.67 7.61 -18.79
C GLN A 72 -16.88 8.09 -19.58
N CYS A 73 -17.32 7.26 -20.53
CA CYS A 73 -18.55 7.45 -21.27
C CYS A 73 -19.78 7.26 -20.37
N VAL A 74 -20.64 8.27 -20.25
CA VAL A 74 -21.84 8.20 -19.40
C VAL A 74 -22.82 7.12 -19.90
N PRO A 75 -23.14 7.02 -21.21
CA PRO A 75 -24.13 6.04 -21.66
C PRO A 75 -23.63 4.60 -21.70
N CYS A 76 -22.32 4.39 -21.85
CA CYS A 76 -21.75 3.08 -22.18
C CYS A 76 -20.71 2.56 -21.19
N GLY A 77 -20.30 3.38 -20.21
CA GLY A 77 -19.35 3.00 -19.17
C GLY A 77 -17.91 2.78 -19.63
N LYS A 78 -17.60 2.82 -20.94
CA LYS A 78 -16.25 2.64 -21.49
C LYS A 78 -15.29 3.73 -20.98
N GLN A 79 -14.07 3.31 -20.68
CA GLN A 79 -12.99 4.18 -20.20
C GLN A 79 -12.05 4.54 -21.35
N PHE A 80 -11.56 5.77 -21.32
CA PHE A 80 -10.68 6.35 -22.34
C PHE A 80 -9.52 7.07 -21.67
N ALA A 81 -8.32 6.92 -22.23
CA ALA A 81 -7.15 7.70 -21.83
C ALA A 81 -7.32 9.18 -22.22
N GLY A 82 -6.71 10.07 -21.45
CA GLY A 82 -6.86 11.53 -21.59
C GLY A 82 -6.48 12.01 -22.98
N ASN A 83 -7.50 12.45 -23.75
CA ASN A 83 -7.51 13.39 -24.89
C ASN A 83 -8.80 13.28 -25.73
N LYS A 84 -9.62 12.23 -25.56
CA LYS A 84 -10.92 12.10 -26.26
C LYS A 84 -12.01 12.98 -25.62
N ILE A 85 -12.96 13.45 -26.42
CA ILE A 85 -14.10 14.28 -25.98
C ILE A 85 -15.43 13.50 -26.05
N TYR A 86 -15.56 12.57 -27.01
CA TYR A 86 -16.76 11.75 -27.25
C TYR A 86 -16.40 10.26 -27.37
N CYS A 87 -17.38 9.40 -27.12
CA CYS A 87 -17.24 7.95 -27.26
C CYS A 87 -17.37 7.50 -28.73
N ASP A 88 -16.39 6.75 -29.24
CA ASP A 88 -16.40 6.26 -30.63
C ASP A 88 -17.49 5.21 -30.92
N SER A 89 -18.03 4.55 -29.88
CA SER A 89 -19.03 3.49 -30.05
C SER A 89 -20.48 3.98 -29.95
N CYS A 90 -20.75 5.00 -29.14
CA CYS A 90 -22.12 5.45 -28.88
C CYS A 90 -22.31 6.96 -29.06
N GLY A 91 -21.28 7.73 -29.41
CA GLY A 91 -21.34 9.19 -29.53
C GLY A 91 -21.54 9.94 -28.21
N GLY A 92 -21.66 9.24 -27.08
CA GLY A 92 -21.91 9.83 -25.77
C GLY A 92 -20.76 10.72 -25.27
N THR A 93 -21.12 11.68 -24.41
CA THR A 93 -20.17 12.55 -23.73
C THR A 93 -19.30 11.77 -22.74
N LEU A 94 -18.05 12.22 -22.59
CA LEU A 94 -17.10 11.63 -21.66
C LEU A 94 -16.91 12.53 -20.43
N GLU A 95 -17.05 11.97 -19.24
CA GLU A 95 -16.80 12.64 -17.97
C GLU A 95 -15.39 12.33 -17.45
N LEU A 96 -14.69 13.37 -16.98
CA LEU A 96 -13.40 13.20 -16.35
C LEU A 96 -13.58 12.64 -14.94
N LYS A 97 -13.00 11.46 -14.67
CA LYS A 97 -12.94 10.86 -13.35
C LYS A 97 -11.50 10.83 -12.88
N SER A 98 -11.30 11.18 -11.62
CA SER A 98 -10.01 11.04 -10.97
C SER A 98 -9.79 9.60 -10.52
N GLY A 99 -8.57 9.09 -10.69
CA GLY A 99 -8.17 7.84 -10.05
C GLY A 99 -8.24 7.97 -8.51
N ILE A 100 -8.35 6.84 -7.83
CA ILE A 100 -8.55 6.76 -6.37
C ILE A 100 -7.51 7.57 -5.55
N ALA A 101 -6.32 7.84 -6.11
CA ALA A 101 -5.30 8.66 -5.47
C ALA A 101 -5.75 10.12 -5.23
N ALA A 102 -6.57 10.70 -6.11
CA ALA A 102 -7.07 12.07 -5.94
C ALA A 102 -8.16 12.14 -4.86
N GLU A 103 -9.02 11.13 -4.76
CA GLU A 103 -10.08 11.07 -3.76
C GLU A 103 -9.51 10.88 -2.35
N VAL A 104 -8.48 10.01 -2.20
CA VAL A 104 -7.73 9.84 -0.95
C VAL A 104 -6.98 11.11 -0.55
N SER A 105 -6.43 11.84 -1.53
CA SER A 105 -5.79 13.15 -1.29
C SER A 105 -6.77 14.22 -0.84
N PHE A 106 -8.02 14.20 -1.32
CA PHE A 106 -9.08 15.12 -0.89
C PHE A 106 -9.60 14.78 0.52
N GLY A 107 -9.69 13.50 0.87
CA GLY A 107 -10.03 13.03 2.22
C GLY A 107 -9.03 13.47 3.29
N ARG A 108 -7.72 13.42 2.98
CA ARG A 108 -6.66 13.93 3.88
C ARG A 108 -6.76 15.44 4.14
N LYS A 109 -7.15 16.23 3.12
CA LYS A 109 -7.32 17.69 3.28
C LYS A 109 -8.50 18.04 4.21
N LYS A 110 -9.59 17.28 4.18
CA LYS A 110 -10.71 17.45 5.14
C LYS A 110 -10.31 17.10 6.59
N SER A 111 -9.50 16.06 6.78
CA SER A 111 -9.05 15.65 8.12
C SER A 111 -8.10 16.69 8.76
N LEU A 112 -7.19 17.28 7.99
CA LEU A 112 -6.29 18.34 8.46
C LEU A 112 -7.04 19.65 8.80
N LEU A 113 -8.04 20.03 8.01
CA LEU A 113 -8.89 21.19 8.30
C LEU A 113 -9.79 20.97 9.54
N GLY A 114 -10.25 19.74 9.79
CA GLY A 114 -10.98 19.38 11.01
C GLY A 114 -10.12 19.46 12.28
N GLY A 115 -8.84 19.08 12.18
CA GLY A 115 -7.88 19.19 13.28
C GLY A 115 -7.56 20.65 13.67
N LEU A 116 -7.38 21.52 12.67
CA LEU A 116 -7.07 22.94 12.90
C LEU A 116 -8.25 23.72 13.52
N LEU A 117 -9.49 23.44 13.12
CA LEU A 117 -10.69 24.09 13.70
C LEU A 117 -10.97 23.63 15.14
N SER A 118 -10.52 22.43 15.52
CA SER A 118 -10.59 21.94 16.90
C SER A 118 -9.61 22.68 17.83
N TYR A 119 -8.45 23.05 17.30
CA TYR A 119 -7.40 23.73 18.07
C TYR A 119 -7.70 25.22 18.32
N LEU A 120 -8.45 25.86 17.41
CA LEU A 120 -8.88 27.26 17.53
C LEU A 120 -10.14 27.46 18.40
N LYS A 121 -10.75 26.39 18.91
CA LYS A 121 -11.90 26.47 19.84
C LYS A 121 -11.53 26.39 21.32
N ILE A 122 -10.24 26.27 21.63
CA ILE A 122 -9.72 26.10 23.00
C ILE A 122 -8.94 27.36 23.48
N TYR A 123 -9.02 28.47 22.75
CA TYR A 123 -8.59 29.78 23.23
C TYR A 123 -9.69 30.82 23.03
#